data_AF-A0A920TI77-F1
#
_entry.id   AF-A0A920TI77-F1
#
_cell.length_a   1.000
_cell.length_b   1.000
_cell.length_c   1.000
_cell.angle_alpha   90.00
_cell.angle_beta   90.00
_cell.angle_gamma   90.00
#
_symmetry.space_group_name_H-M   'P 1'
#
loop_
_entity.id
_entity.type
_entity.pdbx_description
1 polymer ?
#
loop_
_entity_poly.entity_id
_entity_poly.type
_entity_poly.pdbx_seq_one_letter_code
_entity_poly.pdbx_strand_id
1 'polypeptide(L)' 'MDDDVDALYNQIYRELVLMMIENPKNIQRATYLLWVAHDLERIADRATNISERTIFMVTGEKWDISDR' A
#
# COMPACT_ATOMS: atom_id res chain seq x y z
N MET A 1 0.15 0.94 -11.16
CA MET A 1 -0.71 0.17 -10.24
C MET A 1 -0.07 0.11 -8.87
N ASP A 2 1.20 -0.33 -8.76
CA ASP A 2 1.96 -0.26 -7.51
C ASP A 2 2.29 1.19 -7.14
N ASP A 3 2.89 1.94 -8.08
CA ASP A 3 3.17 3.38 -7.94
C ASP A 3 1.97 4.24 -7.52
N ASP A 4 0.77 3.92 -8.03
CA ASP A 4 -0.46 4.64 -7.71
C ASP A 4 -0.92 4.36 -6.28
N VAL A 5 -0.78 3.10 -5.83
CA VAL A 5 -1.11 2.65 -4.47
C VAL A 5 -0.10 3.24 -3.48
N ASP A 6 1.18 3.27 -3.83
CA ASP A 6 2.24 3.90 -3.05
C ASP A 6 2.07 5.42 -2.94
N ALA A 7 1.72 6.08 -4.05
CA ALA A 7 1.43 7.51 -4.04
C ALA A 7 0.22 7.82 -3.14
N LEU A 8 -0.82 6.99 -3.21
CA LEU A 8 -2.01 7.13 -2.38
C LEU A 8 -1.70 6.87 -0.89
N TYR A 9 -0.91 5.85 -0.57
CA TYR A 9 -0.47 5.58 0.79
C TYR A 9 0.31 6.76 1.36
N ASN A 10 1.25 7.31 0.59
CA ASN A 10 2.03 8.48 0.98
C ASN A 10 1.16 9.74 1.17
N GLN A 11 0.12 9.91 0.35
CA GLN A 11 -0.85 10.99 0.52
C GLN A 11 -1.65 10.82 1.83
N ILE A 12 -2.22 9.64 2.05
CA ILE A 12 -3.00 9.32 3.27
C ILE A 12 -2.14 9.51 4.52
N TYR A 13 -0.87 9.06 4.49
CA TYR A 13 0.07 9.25 5.58
C TYR A 13 0.22 10.73 5.94
N ARG A 14 0.46 11.60 4.94
CA ARG A 14 0.61 13.05 5.16
C ARG A 14 -0.66 13.67 5.72
N GLU A 15 -1.81 13.34 5.17
CA GLU A 15 -3.11 13.86 5.64
C GLU A 15 -3.40 13.45 7.08
N LEU A 16 -3.14 12.18 7.43
CA LEU A 16 -3.34 11.68 8.80
C LEU A 16 -2.40 12.36 9.79
N VAL A 17 -1.13 12.57 9.44
CA VAL A 17 -0.19 13.33 10.28
C VAL A 17 -0.66 14.77 10.48
N LEU A 18 -1.15 15.43 9.42
CA LEU A 18 -1.70 16.78 9.53
C LEU A 18 -2.93 16.82 10.46
N MET A 19 -3.83 15.84 10.36
CA MET A 19 -4.98 15.72 11.27
C MET A 19 -4.57 15.53 12.74
N MET A 20 -3.45 14.82 12.99
CA MET A 20 -2.89 14.65 14.34
C MET A 20 -2.29 15.96 14.88
N ILE A 21 -1.62 16.73 14.02
CA ILE A 21 -1.03 18.03 14.37
C ILE A 21 -2.13 19.06 14.65
N GLU A 22 -3.17 19.12 13.81
CA GLU A 22 -4.29 20.05 13.95
C GLU A 22 -5.06 19.81 15.25
N ASN A 23 -5.27 18.55 15.63
CA ASN A 23 -5.95 18.21 16.87
C ASN A 23 -5.39 16.91 17.49
N PRO A 24 -4.64 17.00 18.61
CA PRO A 24 -4.08 15.83 19.27
C PRO A 24 -5.11 14.77 19.71
N LYS A 25 -6.40 15.13 19.84
CA LYS A 25 -7.47 14.14 20.13
C LYS A 25 -7.68 13.14 18.98
N ASN A 26 -7.22 13.48 17.77
CA ASN A 26 -7.33 12.60 16.60
C ASN A 26 -6.21 11.56 16.53
N ILE A 27 -5.16 11.67 17.34
CA ILE A 27 -3.97 10.77 17.28
C ILE A 27 -4.38 9.30 17.25
N GLN A 28 -5.21 8.84 18.19
CA GLN A 28 -5.57 7.43 18.26
C GLN A 28 -6.33 6.95 17.00
N ARG A 29 -7.26 7.76 16.48
CA ARG A 29 -8.04 7.41 15.29
C ARG A 29 -7.19 7.41 14.04
N ALA A 30 -6.36 8.44 13.88
CA ALA A 30 -5.46 8.57 12.75
C ALA A 30 -4.40 7.46 12.75
N THR A 31 -3.94 7.00 13.91
CA THR A 31 -3.05 5.84 14.03
C THR A 31 -3.73 4.56 13.54
N TYR A 32 -4.99 4.30 13.92
CA TYR A 32 -5.71 3.12 13.41
C TYR A 32 -5.90 3.16 11.89
N LEU A 33 -6.19 4.34 11.33
CA LEU A 33 -6.28 4.51 9.88
C LEU A 33 -4.93 4.26 9.20
N LEU A 34 -3.82 4.66 9.82
CA LEU A 34 -2.47 4.38 9.32
C LEU A 34 -2.20 2.88 9.24
N TRP A 35 -2.59 2.14 10.30
CA TRP A 35 -2.48 0.67 10.32
C TRP A 35 -3.32 0.01 9.23
N VAL A 36 -4.56 0.46 9.03
CA VAL A 36 -5.42 -0.05 7.96
C VAL A 36 -4.81 0.21 6.58
N ALA A 37 -4.28 1.40 6.34
CA ALA A 37 -3.62 1.74 5.08
C ALA A 37 -2.39 0.86 4.82
N HIS A 38 -1.58 0.62 5.85
CA HIS A 38 -0.42 -0.26 5.78
C HIS A 38 -0.80 -1.72 5.51
N ASP A 39 -1.83 -2.24 6.18
CA ASP A 39 -2.29 -3.61 5.94
C ASP A 39 -2.85 -3.78 4.52
N LEU A 40 -3.45 -2.73 3.95
CA LEU A 40 -3.93 -2.73 2.57
C LEU A 40 -2.78 -2.78 1.56
N GLU A 41 -1.71 -2.01 1.77
CA GLU A 41 -0.49 -2.08 0.95
C GLU A 41 0.09 -3.50 0.96
N ARG A 42 0.22 -4.13 2.14
CA ARG A 42 0.70 -5.52 2.23
C ARG A 42 -0.18 -6.53 1.52
N ILE A 43 -1.49 -6.30 1.44
CA ILE A 43 -2.41 -7.16 0.68
C ILE A 43 -2.19 -6.98 -0.81
N ALA A 44 -2.04 -5.74 -1.28
CA ALA A 44 -1.74 -5.44 -2.67
C ALA A 44 -0.42 -6.09 -3.11
N ASP A 45 0.62 -5.93 -2.30
CA ASP A 45 1.95 -6.47 -2.54
C ASP A 45 1.94 -8.02 -2.64
N ARG A 46 1.16 -8.67 -1.77
CA ARG A 46 0.94 -10.12 -1.85
C ARG A 46 0.17 -10.54 -3.11
N ALA A 47 -0.81 -9.74 -3.55
CA ALA A 47 -1.58 -10.04 -4.75
C ALA A 47 -0.70 -9.92 -6.02
N THR A 48 0.20 -8.92 -6.06
CA THR A 48 1.22 -8.77 -7.10
C THR A 48 2.13 -10.01 -7.15
N ASN A 49 2.71 -10.38 -6.00
CA ASN A 49 3.56 -11.58 -5.87
C ASN A 49 2.86 -12.88 -6.33
N ILE A 50 1.57 -13.05 -6.02
CA ILE A 50 0.81 -14.23 -6.48
C ILE A 50 0.64 -14.18 -7.99
N SER A 51 0.29 -13.02 -8.54
CA SER A 51 0.09 -12.83 -9.98
C SER A 51 1.36 -13.14 -10.76
N GLU A 52 2.51 -12.62 -10.34
CA GLU A 52 3.82 -12.91 -10.95
C GLU A 52 4.13 -14.40 -10.97
N ARG A 53 3.91 -15.10 -9.84
CA ARG A 53 4.10 -16.55 -9.76
C ARG A 53 3.16 -17.30 -10.69
N THR A 54 1.91 -16.87 -10.80
CA THR A 54 0.94 -17.47 -11.73
C THR A 54 1.39 -17.29 -13.17
N ILE A 55 1.87 -16.10 -13.56
CA ILE A 55 2.38 -15.89 -14.92
C ILE A 55 3.65 -16.73 -15.18
N PHE A 56 4.57 -16.78 -14.22
CA PHE A 56 5.77 -17.60 -14.33
C PHE A 56 5.44 -19.09 -14.52
N MET A 57 4.46 -19.61 -13.78
CA MET A 57 4.03 -21.02 -13.92
C MET A 57 3.47 -21.35 -15.31
N VAL A 58 2.84 -20.38 -15.99
CA VAL A 58 2.23 -20.59 -17.31
C VAL A 58 3.23 -20.37 -18.44
N THR A 59 4.09 -19.37 -18.31
CA THR A 59 4.97 -18.91 -19.40
C THR A 59 6.40 -19.42 -19.28
N GLY A 60 6.86 -19.73 -18.06
CA GLY A 60 8.27 -20.01 -17.76
C GLY A 60 9.15 -18.76 -17.71
N GLU A 61 8.62 -17.57 -17.96
CA GLU A 61 9.36 -16.31 -17.98
C GLU A 61 9.13 -15.52 -16.68
N LYS A 62 10.21 -14.96 -16.13
CA LYS A 62 10.11 -14.12 -14.93
C LYS A 62 9.50 -12.78 -15.35
N TRP A 63 8.31 -12.48 -14.84
CA TRP A 63 7.67 -11.19 -15.00
C TRP A 63 7.73 -10.43 -13.69
N ASP A 64 8.21 -9.19 -13.73
CA ASP A 64 8.20 -8.26 -12.61
C ASP A 64 7.12 -7.22 -12.90
N ILE A 65 6.08 -7.19 -12.07
CA ILE A 65 4.94 -6.28 -12.22
C ILE A 65 5.28 -4.92 -11.61
N SER A 66 6.24 -4.88 -10.68
CA SER A 66 6.75 -3.69 -10.00
C SER A 66 7.64 -2.80 -10.88
N ASP A 67 8.19 -3.32 -11.98
CA ASP A 67 9.15 -2.62 -12.84
C ASP A 67 8.49 -1.84 -13.99
N ARG A 68 7.27 -1.31 -13.78
CA ARG A 68 6.41 -0.80 -14.85
C ARG A 68 5.91 0.63 -14.68
#